data_AF-A0A7X6XSW0-F1
#
_entry.id   AF-A0A7X6XSW0-F1
#
_cell.length_a   1.000
_cell.length_b   1.000
_cell.length_c   1.000
_cell.angle_alpha   90.00
_cell.angle_beta   90.00
_cell.angle_gamma   90.00
#
_symmetry.space_group_name_H-M   'P 1'
#
loop_
_entity.id
_entity.type
_entity.pdbx_description
1 polymer ?
#
loop_
_entity_poly.entity_id
_entity_poly.type
_entity_poly.pdbx_seq_one_letter_code
_entity_poly.pdbx_strand_id
1 'polypeptide(L)'
;MKDNAGYLEVTEIGEFIRQGGCARRFKLRHEPDLAKLPFADRLFNPLDLVLQHVAREREAGWERALQQAGCATLAAPGEKGVPWEEFAASLRELPVGQPAYCREVQIAAQVSAFPLRGRMDFVVVRWVGERPRVRIVEGKASRRDRTYHRLQVTAYRMMFQTLMEQQPVVVGGTALRPEDLECVVARIDKATNASQDILSLPPLDTWQEEGDLARLLAPDGPLDRILSADLADLEFEIGPRCDNCSYDWQCLTESARQRRLELLALFGSTNRALHRGGITNLDPVADLDLEGPLAKALAALPGLAGNPAVLKARAQARRATLPSRNGEARGFPVVRLPHSGFGQLPAHEQ
;
A
#
# COMPACT_ATOMS: atom_id res chain seq x y z
N MET A 1 22.98 0.43 -5.47
CA MET A 1 21.52 0.20 -5.59
C MET A 1 20.98 0.88 -6.85
N LYS A 2 21.50 0.49 -8.03
CA LYS A 2 21.19 1.06 -9.34
C LYS A 2 20.83 -0.14 -10.24
N ASP A 3 19.55 -0.47 -10.34
CA ASP A 3 18.94 -1.38 -11.35
C ASP A 3 17.39 -1.33 -11.32
N ASN A 4 16.80 -0.23 -10.81
CA ASN A 4 15.35 -0.13 -10.53
C ASN A 4 14.56 0.74 -11.50
N ALA A 5 15.20 1.31 -12.52
CA ALA A 5 14.53 2.24 -13.42
C ALA A 5 13.63 1.47 -14.40
N GLY A 6 12.40 1.18 -14.00
CA GLY A 6 11.36 0.68 -14.90
C GLY A 6 10.26 -0.10 -14.20
N TYR A 7 10.60 -0.95 -13.23
CA TYR A 7 9.64 -1.86 -12.61
C TYR A 7 8.84 -1.25 -11.47
N LEU A 8 7.56 -1.62 -11.39
CA LEU A 8 6.71 -1.42 -10.23
C LEU A 8 6.70 -2.68 -9.35
N GLU A 9 6.91 -2.53 -8.05
CA GLU A 9 6.86 -3.67 -7.12
C GLU A 9 5.42 -4.08 -6.84
N VAL A 10 5.12 -5.38 -6.80
CA VAL A 10 3.81 -5.87 -6.35
C VAL A 10 3.48 -5.40 -4.92
N THR A 11 4.51 -5.25 -4.08
CA THR A 11 4.35 -4.70 -2.73
C THR A 11 3.93 -3.23 -2.74
N GLU A 12 4.36 -2.43 -3.72
CA GLU A 12 3.98 -1.02 -3.87
C GLU A 12 2.49 -0.85 -4.16
N ILE A 13 1.93 -1.73 -4.99
CA ILE A 13 0.49 -1.76 -5.28
C ILE A 13 -0.28 -2.05 -3.98
N GLY A 14 0.13 -3.06 -3.22
CA GLY A 14 -0.48 -3.40 -1.94
C GLY A 14 -0.40 -2.24 -0.93
N GLU A 15 0.73 -1.54 -0.87
CA GLU A 15 0.90 -0.35 -0.04
C GLU A 15 0.04 0.83 -0.46
N PHE A 16 -0.09 1.08 -1.77
CA PHE A 16 -0.95 2.14 -2.30
C PHE A 16 -2.39 1.95 -1.82
N ILE A 17 -2.91 0.73 -1.92
CA ILE A 17 -4.26 0.38 -1.46
C ILE A 17 -4.35 0.46 0.07
N ARG A 18 -3.36 -0.07 0.81
CA ARG A 18 -3.29 0.04 2.28
C ARG A 18 -3.35 1.49 2.76
N GLN A 19 -2.78 2.41 1.99
CA GLN A 19 -2.72 3.83 2.28
C GLN A 19 -3.90 4.62 1.68
N GLY A 20 -5.00 3.93 1.33
CA GLY A 20 -6.23 4.55 0.84
C GLY A 20 -6.07 5.22 -0.52
N GLY A 21 -5.15 4.75 -1.36
CA GLY A 21 -4.92 5.32 -2.69
C GLY A 21 -4.23 6.68 -2.68
N CYS A 22 -3.37 6.95 -1.68
CA CYS A 22 -2.65 8.22 -1.59
C CYS A 22 -1.68 8.41 -2.77
N ALA A 23 -2.10 9.22 -3.75
CA ALA A 23 -1.36 9.52 -4.97
C ALA A 23 0.02 10.11 -4.69
N ARG A 24 0.08 11.10 -3.79
CA ARG A 24 1.32 11.77 -3.43
C ARG A 24 2.36 10.81 -2.84
N ARG A 25 1.93 9.90 -1.94
CA ARG A 25 2.82 8.87 -1.38
C ARG A 25 3.38 7.98 -2.49
N PHE A 26 2.52 7.53 -3.40
CA PHE A 26 2.92 6.69 -4.52
C PHE A 26 3.96 7.39 -5.38
N LYS A 27 3.67 8.61 -5.86
CA LYS A 27 4.60 9.42 -6.65
C LYS A 27 5.94 9.65 -5.95
N LEU A 28 5.93 10.04 -4.66
CA LEU A 28 7.14 10.30 -3.88
C LEU A 28 8.11 9.11 -3.88
N ARG A 29 7.61 7.87 -3.89
CA ARG A 29 8.48 6.68 -3.97
C ARG A 29 9.28 6.58 -5.27
N HIS A 30 8.79 7.19 -6.34
CA HIS A 30 9.44 7.25 -7.64
C HIS A 30 10.15 8.59 -7.91
N GLU A 31 10.24 9.47 -6.91
CA GLU A 31 10.97 10.73 -7.02
C GLU A 31 12.48 10.51 -6.82
N PRO A 32 13.32 10.78 -7.83
CA PRO A 32 14.75 10.47 -7.78
C PRO A 32 15.50 11.31 -6.74
N ASP A 33 14.99 12.48 -6.38
CA ASP A 33 15.64 13.39 -5.45
C ASP A 33 15.49 12.97 -3.99
N LEU A 34 14.47 12.17 -3.64
CA LEU A 34 14.31 11.69 -2.27
C LEU A 34 15.36 10.64 -1.89
N ALA A 35 15.81 9.84 -2.87
CA ALA A 35 16.90 8.88 -2.66
C ALA A 35 18.24 9.56 -2.36
N LYS A 36 18.37 10.87 -2.62
CA LYS A 36 19.59 11.65 -2.37
C LYS A 36 19.64 12.25 -0.96
N LEU A 37 18.56 12.13 -0.18
CA LEU A 37 18.51 12.70 1.15
C LEU A 37 19.44 11.95 2.11
N PRO A 38 20.10 12.66 3.05
CA PRO A 38 20.87 12.01 4.10
C PRO A 38 20.00 11.01 4.86
N PHE A 39 20.54 9.80 5.08
CA PHE A 39 19.85 8.73 5.80
C PHE A 39 18.53 8.25 5.16
N ALA A 40 18.32 8.48 3.86
CA ALA A 40 17.15 7.97 3.12
C ALA A 40 16.89 6.47 3.38
N ASP A 41 17.96 5.66 3.41
CA ASP A 41 17.85 4.22 3.69
C ASP A 41 17.23 3.90 5.06
N ARG A 42 17.44 4.74 6.07
CA ARG A 42 16.84 4.58 7.41
C ARG A 42 15.39 5.08 7.45
N LEU A 43 15.08 6.13 6.70
CA LEU A 43 13.71 6.66 6.55
C LEU A 43 12.79 5.66 5.86
N PHE A 44 13.30 4.92 4.87
CA PHE A 44 12.51 4.00 4.06
C PHE A 44 12.61 2.53 4.47
N ASN A 45 13.47 2.19 5.44
CA ASN A 45 13.54 0.86 6.02
C ASN A 45 13.20 0.85 7.52
N PRO A 46 11.93 1.12 7.90
CA PRO A 46 11.51 1.21 9.29
C PRO A 46 11.20 -0.17 9.91
N LEU A 47 11.75 -1.25 9.37
CA LEU A 47 11.35 -2.58 9.79
C LEU A 47 11.85 -2.88 11.21
N ASP A 48 10.88 -3.01 12.11
CA ASP A 48 11.07 -3.64 13.41
C ASP A 48 11.66 -5.05 13.20
N LEU A 49 12.89 -5.25 13.68
CA LEU A 49 13.62 -6.51 13.56
C LEU A 49 12.87 -7.68 14.20
N VAL A 50 12.07 -7.41 15.24
CA VAL A 50 11.23 -8.41 15.90
C VAL A 50 10.11 -8.85 14.95
N LEU A 51 9.46 -7.91 14.27
CA LEU A 51 8.40 -8.25 13.30
C LEU A 51 8.95 -9.05 12.12
N GLN A 52 10.15 -8.72 11.63
CA GLN A 52 10.83 -9.52 10.59
C GLN A 52 11.12 -10.94 11.08
N HIS A 53 11.65 -11.08 12.30
CA HIS A 53 11.96 -12.37 12.88
C HIS A 53 10.70 -13.24 13.02
N VAL A 54 9.62 -12.68 13.58
CA VAL A 54 8.34 -13.37 13.72
C VAL A 54 7.77 -13.78 12.35
N ALA A 55 7.89 -12.95 11.32
CA ALA A 55 7.46 -13.32 9.97
C ALA A 55 8.25 -14.53 9.43
N ARG A 56 9.58 -14.53 9.57
CA ARG A 56 10.44 -15.66 9.17
C ARG A 56 10.12 -16.94 9.91
N GLU A 57 9.85 -16.87 11.21
CA GLU A 57 9.44 -18.04 11.99
C GLU A 57 8.13 -18.65 11.48
N ARG A 58 7.18 -17.80 11.04
CA ARG A 58 5.90 -18.26 10.47
C ARG A 58 6.10 -18.93 9.13
N GLU A 59 6.92 -18.35 8.26
CA GLU A 59 7.30 -18.95 6.98
C GLU A 59 8.01 -20.30 7.16
N ALA A 60 8.95 -20.39 8.09
CA ALA A 60 9.62 -21.65 8.44
C ALA A 60 8.63 -22.68 9.03
N GLY A 61 7.56 -22.23 9.69
CA GLY A 61 6.46 -23.10 10.13
C GLY A 61 5.68 -23.70 8.95
N TRP A 62 5.32 -22.87 7.97
CA TRP A 62 4.64 -23.31 6.75
C TRP A 62 5.50 -24.26 5.91
N GLU A 63 6.79 -23.97 5.76
CA GLU A 63 7.74 -24.83 5.06
C GLU A 63 7.82 -26.22 5.71
N ARG A 64 7.97 -26.28 7.04
CA ARG A 64 7.99 -27.56 7.77
C ARG A 64 6.71 -28.35 7.56
N ALA A 65 5.54 -27.69 7.53
CA ALA A 65 4.27 -28.36 7.26
C ALA A 65 4.23 -28.96 5.84
N LEU A 66 4.73 -28.24 4.84
CA LEU A 66 4.83 -28.76 3.46
C LEU A 66 5.78 -29.97 3.37
N GLN A 67 6.94 -29.90 4.02
CA GLN A 67 7.89 -31.02 4.08
C GLN A 67 7.28 -32.24 4.78
N GLN A 68 6.57 -32.05 5.90
CA GLN A 68 5.87 -33.12 6.62
C GLN A 68 4.74 -33.74 5.80
N ALA A 69 4.11 -32.96 4.92
CA ALA A 69 3.11 -33.44 3.95
C ALA A 69 3.74 -34.14 2.73
N GLY A 70 5.06 -34.33 2.70
CA GLY A 70 5.77 -35.03 1.64
C GLY A 70 6.04 -34.19 0.39
N CYS A 71 5.89 -32.87 0.45
CA CYS A 71 6.21 -31.99 -0.68
C CYS A 71 7.73 -31.89 -0.86
N ALA A 72 8.22 -32.18 -2.07
CA ALA A 72 9.62 -31.98 -2.43
C ALA A 72 9.95 -30.48 -2.59
N THR A 73 11.19 -30.10 -2.28
CA THR A 73 11.67 -28.74 -2.54
C THR A 73 12.22 -28.66 -3.97
N LEU A 74 11.68 -27.77 -4.81
CA LEU A 74 12.08 -27.62 -6.22
C LEU A 74 13.42 -26.89 -6.40
N ALA A 75 13.66 -25.88 -5.57
CA ALA A 75 14.88 -25.08 -5.54
C ALA A 75 14.99 -24.43 -4.15
N ALA A 76 16.22 -24.28 -3.66
CA ALA A 76 16.48 -23.62 -2.38
C ALA A 76 16.68 -22.12 -2.59
N PRO A 77 15.95 -21.24 -1.87
CA PRO A 77 16.13 -19.81 -2.03
C PRO A 77 17.52 -19.37 -1.53
N GLY A 78 18.24 -18.63 -2.37
CA GLY A 78 19.40 -17.86 -1.94
C GLY A 78 18.98 -16.57 -1.22
N GLU A 79 19.94 -15.68 -0.91
CA GLU A 79 19.66 -14.39 -0.25
C GLU A 79 18.63 -13.53 -1.02
N LYS A 80 18.57 -13.69 -2.35
CA LYS A 80 17.68 -12.93 -3.22
C LYS A 80 16.38 -13.68 -3.58
N GLY A 81 16.22 -14.93 -3.17
CA GLY A 81 15.15 -15.83 -3.64
C GLY A 81 15.55 -16.66 -4.86
N VAL A 82 14.59 -17.39 -5.45
CA VAL A 82 14.80 -18.28 -6.60
C VAL A 82 14.39 -17.55 -7.90
N PRO A 83 15.28 -17.41 -8.90
CA PRO A 83 14.92 -16.85 -10.20
C PRO A 83 13.80 -17.62 -10.91
N TRP A 84 12.99 -16.93 -11.71
CA TRP A 84 11.86 -17.54 -12.43
C TRP A 84 12.31 -18.70 -13.33
N GLU A 85 13.43 -18.53 -14.04
CA GLU A 85 13.93 -19.51 -15.01
C GLU A 85 14.39 -20.79 -14.32
N GLU A 86 15.01 -20.67 -13.15
CA GLU A 86 15.42 -21.80 -12.31
C GLU A 86 14.18 -22.54 -11.78
N PHE A 87 13.21 -21.79 -11.25
CA PHE A 87 11.95 -22.36 -10.80
C PHE A 87 11.21 -23.10 -11.94
N ALA A 88 11.09 -22.47 -13.11
CA ALA A 88 10.43 -23.05 -14.28
C ALA A 88 11.18 -24.29 -14.82
N ALA A 89 12.51 -24.33 -14.73
CA ALA A 89 13.30 -25.52 -15.07
C ALA A 89 13.01 -26.67 -14.09
N SER A 90 13.03 -26.41 -12.78
CA SER A 90 12.70 -27.42 -11.76
C SER A 90 11.28 -27.97 -11.89
N LEU A 91 10.32 -27.16 -12.32
CA LEU A 91 8.96 -27.62 -12.61
C LEU A 91 8.91 -28.69 -13.70
N ARG A 92 9.72 -28.54 -14.77
CA ARG A 92 9.73 -29.49 -15.89
C ARG A 92 10.22 -30.87 -15.47
N GLU A 93 11.22 -30.90 -14.59
CA GLU A 93 11.86 -32.12 -14.09
C GLU A 93 11.04 -32.81 -12.98
N LEU A 94 9.95 -32.20 -12.50
CA LEU A 94 9.14 -32.76 -11.43
C LEU A 94 8.39 -34.02 -11.90
N PRO A 95 8.58 -35.18 -11.27
CA PRO A 95 7.82 -36.40 -11.59
C PRO A 95 6.31 -36.20 -11.42
N VAL A 96 5.54 -36.80 -12.34
CA VAL A 96 4.07 -36.81 -12.27
C VAL A 96 3.61 -37.41 -10.94
N GLY A 97 2.69 -36.73 -10.27
CA GLY A 97 2.15 -37.15 -8.97
C GLY A 97 2.98 -36.73 -7.76
N GLN A 98 4.22 -36.25 -7.93
CA GLN A 98 5.03 -35.79 -6.81
C GLN A 98 4.65 -34.36 -6.39
N PRO A 99 4.07 -34.13 -5.19
CA PRO A 99 3.83 -32.78 -4.72
C PRO A 99 5.16 -32.06 -4.44
N ALA A 100 5.20 -30.76 -4.69
CA ALA A 100 6.41 -29.99 -4.50
C ALA A 100 6.12 -28.53 -4.13
N TYR A 101 7.12 -27.81 -3.66
CA TYR A 101 7.03 -26.38 -3.41
C TYR A 101 8.36 -25.68 -3.70
N CYS A 102 8.26 -24.37 -3.93
CA CYS A 102 9.40 -23.46 -3.99
C CYS A 102 9.09 -22.22 -3.15
N ARG A 103 10.10 -21.69 -2.48
CA ARG A 103 10.00 -20.47 -1.65
C ARG A 103 10.61 -19.30 -2.37
N GLU A 104 10.09 -18.11 -2.08
CA GLU A 104 10.70 -16.85 -2.51
C GLU A 104 10.98 -16.78 -4.02
N VAL A 105 10.03 -17.23 -4.84
CA VAL A 105 10.17 -17.25 -6.29
C VAL A 105 10.07 -15.82 -6.83
N GLN A 106 11.16 -15.35 -7.44
CA GLN A 106 11.21 -14.07 -8.12
C GLN A 106 10.40 -14.15 -9.42
N ILE A 107 9.61 -13.12 -9.68
CA ILE A 107 8.80 -13.05 -10.89
C ILE A 107 8.79 -11.61 -11.41
N ALA A 108 8.93 -11.46 -12.72
CA ALA A 108 8.84 -10.18 -13.41
C ALA A 108 8.09 -10.38 -14.73
N ALA A 109 7.10 -9.52 -15.01
CA ALA A 109 6.28 -9.63 -16.21
C ALA A 109 5.63 -8.29 -16.54
N GLN A 110 5.32 -8.07 -17.82
CA GLN A 110 4.53 -6.93 -18.25
C GLN A 110 3.05 -7.18 -17.94
N VAL A 111 2.44 -6.40 -17.06
CA VAL A 111 1.01 -6.47 -16.77
C VAL A 111 0.36 -5.15 -17.18
N SER A 112 -0.40 -5.20 -18.28
CA SER A 112 -0.99 -4.01 -18.89
C SER A 112 0.08 -2.95 -19.23
N ALA A 113 -0.03 -1.71 -18.73
CA ALA A 113 0.96 -0.66 -18.99
C ALA A 113 2.24 -0.79 -18.16
N PHE A 114 2.28 -1.65 -17.13
CA PHE A 114 3.37 -1.66 -16.17
C PHE A 114 4.22 -2.94 -16.25
N PRO A 115 5.56 -2.82 -16.33
CA PRO A 115 6.43 -3.93 -15.99
C PRO A 115 6.39 -4.11 -14.46
N LEU A 116 5.83 -5.23 -14.01
CA LEU A 116 5.76 -5.59 -12.60
C LEU A 116 6.90 -6.50 -12.23
N ARG A 117 7.31 -6.44 -10.97
CA ARG A 117 8.17 -7.44 -10.35
C ARG A 117 7.75 -7.71 -8.90
N GLY A 118 8.14 -8.87 -8.40
CA GLY A 118 8.01 -9.17 -6.99
C GLY A 118 8.54 -10.57 -6.66
N ARG A 119 8.14 -11.06 -5.50
CA ARG A 119 8.64 -12.31 -4.94
C ARG A 119 7.50 -13.05 -4.26
N MET A 120 7.10 -14.18 -4.82
CA MET A 120 6.05 -15.03 -4.27
C MET A 120 6.59 -15.77 -3.03
N ASP A 121 5.85 -15.73 -1.92
CA ASP A 121 6.32 -16.37 -0.68
C ASP A 121 6.46 -17.87 -0.86
N PHE A 122 5.41 -18.54 -1.36
CA PHE A 122 5.46 -19.94 -1.77
C PHE A 122 4.70 -20.18 -3.07
N VAL A 123 5.23 -21.10 -3.88
CA VAL A 123 4.51 -21.72 -4.99
C VAL A 123 4.47 -23.22 -4.74
N VAL A 124 3.27 -23.81 -4.68
CA VAL A 124 3.05 -25.21 -4.33
C VAL A 124 2.43 -25.95 -5.50
N VAL A 125 3.05 -27.03 -5.94
CA VAL A 125 2.53 -27.95 -6.96
C VAL A 125 1.82 -29.11 -6.28
N ARG A 126 0.57 -29.32 -6.68
CA ARG A 126 -0.28 -30.45 -6.26
C ARG A 126 -0.77 -31.18 -7.51
N TRP A 127 -1.22 -32.42 -7.35
CA TRP A 127 -1.72 -33.23 -8.47
C TRP A 127 -3.16 -33.65 -8.22
N VAL A 128 -4.01 -33.47 -9.23
CA VAL A 128 -5.38 -34.00 -9.28
C VAL A 128 -5.42 -35.04 -10.39
N GLY A 129 -5.24 -36.32 -10.01
CA GLY A 129 -4.85 -37.35 -10.97
C GLY A 129 -3.48 -37.02 -11.56
N GLU A 130 -3.36 -37.06 -12.88
CA GLU A 130 -2.13 -36.68 -13.60
C GLU A 130 -2.08 -35.19 -13.96
N ARG A 131 -3.07 -34.38 -13.54
CA ARG A 131 -3.11 -32.95 -13.87
C ARG A 131 -2.49 -32.12 -12.75
N PRO A 132 -1.42 -31.35 -13.02
CA PRO A 132 -0.82 -30.48 -12.01
C PRO A 132 -1.72 -29.27 -11.73
N ARG A 133 -1.74 -28.85 -10.46
CA ARG A 133 -2.34 -27.62 -9.96
C ARG A 133 -1.27 -26.83 -9.24
N VAL A 134 -1.07 -25.59 -9.64
CA VAL A 134 -0.06 -24.70 -9.06
C VAL A 134 -0.77 -23.67 -8.18
N ARG A 135 -0.46 -23.69 -6.90
CA ARG A 135 -1.01 -22.79 -5.90
C ARG A 135 0.02 -21.73 -5.53
N ILE A 136 -0.30 -20.48 -5.83
CA ILE A 136 0.45 -19.30 -5.40
C ILE A 136 -0.04 -18.91 -4.00
N VAL A 137 0.88 -18.77 -3.06
CA VAL A 137 0.58 -18.56 -1.66
C VAL A 137 1.21 -17.25 -1.20
N GLU A 138 0.38 -16.36 -0.67
CA GLU A 138 0.83 -15.18 0.05
C GLU A 138 0.73 -15.43 1.56
N GLY A 139 1.88 -15.49 2.23
CA GLY A 139 1.99 -15.77 3.66
C GLY A 139 1.96 -14.48 4.48
N LYS A 140 1.10 -14.44 5.51
CA LYS A 140 1.00 -13.27 6.40
C LYS A 140 1.03 -13.66 7.86
N ALA A 141 2.01 -13.11 8.58
CA ALA A 141 2.09 -13.14 10.04
C ALA A 141 1.04 -12.22 10.69
N SER A 142 -0.23 -12.40 10.33
CA SER A 142 -1.37 -11.62 10.82
C SER A 142 -2.59 -12.50 10.97
N ARG A 143 -3.51 -12.10 11.86
CA ARG A 143 -4.82 -12.75 12.05
C ARG A 143 -5.94 -12.10 11.23
N ARG A 144 -5.65 -11.01 10.51
CA ARG A 144 -6.66 -10.21 9.81
C ARG A 144 -6.65 -10.53 8.32
N ASP A 145 -7.85 -10.69 7.77
CA ASP A 145 -8.07 -10.56 6.33
C ASP A 145 -7.88 -9.10 5.92
N ARG A 146 -7.08 -8.89 4.88
CA ARG A 146 -6.84 -7.57 4.31
C ARG A 146 -6.89 -7.68 2.79
N THR A 147 -7.69 -6.81 2.18
CA THR A 147 -7.89 -6.74 0.73
C THR A 147 -6.58 -6.63 -0.05
N TYR A 148 -5.60 -5.86 0.46
CA TYR A 148 -4.33 -5.68 -0.23
C TYR A 148 -3.47 -6.96 -0.30
N HIS A 149 -3.63 -7.93 0.61
CA HIS A 149 -2.97 -9.23 0.49
C HIS A 149 -3.56 -10.06 -0.66
N ARG A 150 -4.88 -9.96 -0.87
CA ARG A 150 -5.57 -10.62 -2.00
C ARG A 150 -5.16 -10.01 -3.33
N LEU A 151 -5.02 -8.68 -3.39
CA LEU A 151 -4.49 -7.99 -4.57
C LEU A 151 -3.04 -8.39 -4.88
N GLN A 152 -2.18 -8.57 -3.87
CA GLN A 152 -0.80 -9.02 -4.07
C GLN A 152 -0.73 -10.39 -4.73
N VAL A 153 -1.41 -11.40 -4.17
CA VAL A 153 -1.40 -12.76 -4.75
C VAL A 153 -2.04 -12.79 -6.15
N THR A 154 -3.05 -11.95 -6.37
CA THR A 154 -3.71 -11.82 -7.68
C THR A 154 -2.76 -11.19 -8.71
N ALA A 155 -1.98 -10.18 -8.34
CA ALA A 155 -0.96 -9.62 -9.22
C ALA A 155 0.08 -10.68 -9.62
N TYR A 156 0.53 -11.52 -8.67
CA TYR A 156 1.41 -12.65 -9.00
C TYR A 156 0.76 -13.65 -9.96
N ARG A 157 -0.54 -13.95 -9.82
CA ARG A 157 -1.29 -14.78 -10.77
C ARG A 157 -1.27 -14.18 -12.18
N MET A 158 -1.58 -12.88 -12.31
CA MET A 158 -1.58 -12.19 -13.60
C MET A 158 -0.19 -12.18 -14.26
N MET A 159 0.86 -11.98 -13.46
CA MET A 159 2.25 -12.07 -13.93
C MET A 159 2.60 -13.49 -14.40
N PHE A 160 2.21 -14.51 -13.63
CA PHE A 160 2.43 -15.92 -13.98
C PHE A 160 1.72 -16.25 -15.29
N GLN A 161 0.45 -15.84 -15.46
CA GLN A 161 -0.31 -16.03 -16.70
C GLN A 161 0.38 -15.35 -17.89
N THR A 162 0.86 -14.12 -17.73
CA THR A 162 1.62 -13.42 -18.77
C THR A 162 2.85 -14.23 -19.19
N LEU A 163 3.59 -14.79 -18.23
CA LEU A 163 4.76 -15.62 -18.53
C LEU A 163 4.39 -16.93 -19.22
N MET A 164 3.26 -17.54 -18.86
CA MET A 164 2.72 -18.74 -19.53
C MET A 164 2.34 -18.47 -20.99
N GLU A 165 1.82 -17.28 -21.30
CA GLU A 165 1.50 -16.86 -22.67
C GLU A 165 2.76 -16.65 -23.52
N GLN A 166 3.84 -16.14 -22.92
CA GLN A 166 5.12 -15.94 -23.59
C GLN A 166 5.86 -17.25 -23.83
N GLN A 167 5.88 -18.13 -22.82
CA GLN A 167 6.50 -19.44 -22.90
C GLN A 167 5.68 -20.44 -22.07
N PRO A 168 5.26 -21.58 -22.66
CA PRO A 168 4.54 -22.60 -21.91
C PRO A 168 5.34 -23.07 -20.69
N VAL A 169 4.73 -22.92 -19.51
CA VAL A 169 5.24 -23.48 -18.26
C VAL A 169 4.77 -24.93 -18.18
N VAL A 170 5.72 -25.86 -18.11
CA VAL A 170 5.46 -27.30 -18.13
C VAL A 170 5.82 -27.89 -16.77
N VAL A 171 4.92 -28.71 -16.23
CA VAL A 171 5.10 -29.42 -14.96
C VAL A 171 4.96 -30.92 -15.22
N GLY A 172 6.04 -31.69 -15.00
CA GLY A 172 6.06 -33.13 -15.25
C GLY A 172 5.55 -33.51 -16.65
N GLY A 173 6.00 -32.80 -17.68
CA GLY A 173 5.58 -33.00 -19.07
C GLY A 173 4.21 -32.43 -19.45
N THR A 174 3.43 -31.89 -18.51
CA THR A 174 2.12 -31.27 -18.79
C THR A 174 2.21 -29.76 -18.83
N ALA A 175 1.80 -29.13 -19.94
CA ALA A 175 1.71 -27.68 -20.04
C ALA A 175 0.56 -27.15 -19.16
N LEU A 176 0.86 -26.17 -18.31
CA LEU A 176 -0.12 -25.51 -17.45
C LEU A 176 -1.10 -24.68 -18.27
N ARG A 177 -2.34 -24.58 -17.79
CA ARG A 177 -3.36 -23.64 -18.29
C ARG A 177 -3.75 -22.65 -17.20
N PRO A 178 -4.36 -21.50 -17.53
CA PRO A 178 -4.74 -20.50 -16.53
C PRO A 178 -5.65 -21.03 -15.41
N GLU A 179 -6.49 -22.04 -15.70
CA GLU A 179 -7.33 -22.70 -14.71
C GLU A 179 -6.59 -23.72 -13.81
N ASP A 180 -5.31 -23.99 -14.07
CA ASP A 180 -4.44 -24.79 -13.20
C ASP A 180 -3.77 -23.95 -12.11
N LEU A 181 -3.88 -22.61 -12.20
CA LEU A 181 -3.39 -21.68 -11.19
C LEU A 181 -4.46 -21.41 -10.13
N GLU A 182 -4.05 -21.52 -8.87
CA GLU A 182 -4.85 -21.15 -7.70
C GLU A 182 -4.12 -20.11 -6.86
N CYS A 183 -4.87 -19.27 -6.15
CA CYS A 183 -4.33 -18.31 -5.20
C CYS A 183 -4.88 -18.57 -3.80
N VAL A 184 -4.02 -18.45 -2.79
CA VAL A 184 -4.43 -18.45 -1.38
C VAL A 184 -3.66 -17.39 -0.60
N VAL A 185 -4.28 -16.85 0.45
CA VAL A 185 -3.59 -16.06 1.46
C VAL A 185 -3.57 -16.86 2.76
N ALA A 186 -2.39 -17.30 3.18
CA ALA A 186 -2.19 -18.06 4.41
C ALA A 186 -1.90 -17.12 5.58
N ARG A 187 -2.54 -17.38 6.73
CA ARG A 187 -2.54 -16.47 7.88
C ARG A 187 -2.34 -17.21 9.19
N ILE A 188 -2.35 -16.45 10.29
CA ILE A 188 -2.43 -16.99 11.64
C ILE A 188 -3.91 -17.18 12.00
N ASP A 189 -4.27 -18.39 12.41
CA ASP A 189 -5.60 -18.69 12.91
C ASP A 189 -5.90 -17.90 14.19
N LYS A 190 -7.07 -17.27 14.25
CA LYS A 190 -7.43 -16.37 15.35
C LYS A 190 -7.69 -17.12 16.66
N ALA A 191 -8.21 -18.34 16.59
CA ALA A 191 -8.58 -19.13 17.76
C ALA A 191 -7.37 -19.86 18.36
N THR A 192 -6.52 -20.44 17.52
CA THR A 192 -5.41 -21.28 17.96
C THR A 192 -4.06 -20.58 17.98
N ASN A 193 -3.94 -19.42 17.32
CA ASN A 193 -2.67 -18.73 17.09
C ASN A 193 -1.63 -19.56 16.30
N ALA A 194 -2.06 -20.68 15.71
CA ALA A 194 -1.28 -21.52 14.83
C ALA A 194 -1.29 -20.95 13.41
N SER A 195 -0.30 -21.34 12.60
CA SER A 195 -0.31 -21.06 11.17
C SER A 195 -1.42 -21.88 10.50
N GLN A 196 -2.19 -21.26 9.61
CA GLN A 196 -3.16 -21.98 8.78
C GLN A 196 -2.44 -22.95 7.85
N ASP A 197 -3.04 -24.11 7.61
CA ASP A 197 -2.51 -25.09 6.68
C ASP A 197 -2.75 -24.65 5.23
N ILE A 198 -1.67 -24.31 4.53
CA ILE A 198 -1.67 -23.83 3.14
C ILE A 198 -2.34 -24.83 2.19
N LEU A 199 -2.22 -26.14 2.44
CA LEU A 199 -2.71 -27.18 1.53
C LEU A 199 -4.23 -27.32 1.58
N SER A 200 -4.83 -27.10 2.76
CA SER A 200 -6.28 -27.21 2.96
C SER A 200 -7.06 -25.91 2.74
N LEU A 201 -6.39 -24.77 2.59
CA LEU A 201 -7.09 -23.50 2.32
C LEU A 201 -7.89 -23.57 1.01
N PRO A 202 -9.13 -23.04 1.00
CA PRO A 202 -9.90 -22.92 -0.24
C PRO A 202 -9.22 -21.89 -1.16
N PRO A 203 -9.15 -22.15 -2.48
CA PRO A 203 -8.70 -21.16 -3.45
C PRO A 203 -9.55 -19.89 -3.39
N LEU A 204 -8.92 -18.74 -3.62
CA LEU A 204 -9.61 -17.47 -3.76
C LEU A 204 -10.28 -17.38 -5.12
N ASP A 205 -11.50 -16.85 -5.13
CA ASP A 205 -12.03 -16.18 -6.32
C ASP A 205 -11.37 -14.80 -6.42
N THR A 206 -10.61 -14.60 -7.49
CA THR A 206 -9.82 -13.39 -7.75
C THR A 206 -10.44 -12.49 -8.82
N TRP A 207 -11.65 -12.79 -9.31
CA TRP A 207 -12.26 -12.05 -10.42
C TRP A 207 -12.36 -10.54 -10.15
N GLN A 208 -12.76 -10.16 -8.92
CA GLN A 208 -12.85 -8.75 -8.53
C GLN A 208 -11.47 -8.09 -8.46
N GLU A 209 -10.50 -8.75 -7.84
CA GLU A 209 -9.13 -8.26 -7.72
C GLU A 209 -8.44 -8.11 -9.08
N GLU A 210 -8.67 -9.04 -10.01
CA GLU A 210 -8.16 -8.97 -11.39
C GLU A 210 -8.72 -7.76 -12.13
N GLY A 211 -10.03 -7.53 -12.04
CA GLY A 211 -10.67 -6.36 -12.63
C GLY A 211 -10.17 -5.04 -12.04
N ASP A 212 -9.97 -4.99 -10.72
CA ASP A 212 -9.42 -3.82 -10.05
C ASP A 212 -7.96 -3.55 -10.44
N LEU A 213 -7.12 -4.58 -10.50
CA LEU A 213 -5.73 -4.47 -10.95
C LEU A 213 -5.64 -4.06 -12.42
N ALA A 214 -6.46 -4.66 -13.29
CA ALA A 214 -6.50 -4.30 -14.71
C ALA A 214 -6.83 -2.83 -14.91
N ARG A 215 -7.81 -2.29 -14.17
CA ARG A 215 -8.15 -0.86 -14.20
C ARG A 215 -7.06 0.01 -13.58
N LEU A 216 -6.46 -0.43 -12.49
CA LEU A 216 -5.43 0.30 -11.76
C LEU A 216 -4.15 0.49 -12.59
N LEU A 217 -3.79 -0.56 -13.33
CA LEU A 217 -2.57 -0.70 -14.14
C LEU A 217 -2.78 -0.43 -15.65
N ALA A 218 -3.99 -0.06 -16.06
CA ALA A 218 -4.28 0.28 -17.45
C ALA A 218 -3.42 1.48 -17.93
N PRO A 219 -3.14 1.59 -19.24
CA PRO A 219 -2.70 2.84 -19.84
C PRO A 219 -3.70 3.95 -19.51
N ASP A 220 -3.21 5.13 -19.14
CA ASP A 220 -4.02 6.24 -18.62
C ASP A 220 -4.83 5.88 -17.36
N GLY A 221 -4.49 4.76 -16.70
CA GLY A 221 -5.08 4.31 -15.44
C GLY A 221 -4.69 5.20 -14.26
N PRO A 222 -5.24 4.96 -13.06
CA PRO A 222 -4.93 5.76 -11.88
C PRO A 222 -3.43 5.84 -11.57
N LEU A 223 -2.68 4.73 -11.58
CA LEU A 223 -1.24 4.77 -11.27
C LEU A 223 -0.45 5.50 -12.36
N ASP A 224 -0.83 5.31 -13.63
CA ASP A 224 -0.16 5.93 -14.78
C ASP A 224 -0.32 7.45 -14.75
N ARG A 225 -1.54 7.92 -14.49
CA ARG A 225 -1.82 9.36 -14.27
C ARG A 225 -1.05 9.93 -13.10
N ILE A 226 -0.90 9.18 -12.00
CA ILE A 226 -0.15 9.65 -10.83
C ILE A 226 1.34 9.80 -11.17
N LEU A 227 1.93 8.82 -11.87
CA LEU A 227 3.33 8.89 -12.27
C LEU A 227 3.58 9.96 -13.32
N SER A 228 2.61 10.25 -14.18
CA SER A 228 2.72 11.29 -15.21
C SER A 228 2.47 12.71 -14.67
N ALA A 229 1.79 12.85 -13.53
CA ALA A 229 1.51 14.16 -12.92
C ALA A 229 2.73 14.73 -12.17
N ASP A 230 2.79 16.06 -12.07
CA ASP A 230 3.74 16.74 -11.21
C ASP A 230 3.38 16.55 -9.73
N LEU A 231 4.39 16.32 -8.90
CA LEU A 231 4.19 16.14 -7.46
C LEU A 231 3.43 17.32 -6.83
N ALA A 232 3.64 18.54 -7.32
CA ALA A 232 2.98 19.75 -6.80
C ALA A 232 1.46 19.73 -7.01
N ASP A 233 1.00 19.08 -8.09
CA ASP A 233 -0.40 19.03 -8.53
C ASP A 233 -1.15 17.85 -7.93
N LEU A 234 -0.44 16.87 -7.37
CA LEU A 234 -1.04 15.74 -6.68
C LEU A 234 -1.66 16.17 -5.35
N GLU A 235 -2.99 16.10 -5.33
CA GLU A 235 -3.80 16.27 -4.14
C GLU A 235 -3.51 15.20 -3.08
N PHE A 236 -3.60 15.61 -1.82
CA PHE A 236 -3.50 14.71 -0.68
C PHE A 236 -4.29 15.25 0.51
N GLU A 237 -4.42 14.40 1.53
CA GLU A 237 -4.96 14.82 2.82
C GLU A 237 -3.99 14.33 3.90
N ILE A 238 -3.82 15.16 4.93
CA ILE A 238 -3.12 14.78 6.15
C ILE A 238 -4.15 14.26 7.14
N GLY A 239 -3.96 13.03 7.61
CA GLY A 239 -4.88 12.38 8.54
C GLY A 239 -4.27 11.11 9.15
N PRO A 240 -5.04 10.28 9.87
CA PRO A 240 -4.52 9.15 10.64
C PRO A 240 -3.71 8.12 9.84
N ARG A 241 -3.94 8.01 8.53
CA ARG A 241 -3.13 7.13 7.65
C ARG A 241 -1.68 7.60 7.52
N CYS A 242 -1.43 8.90 7.71
CA CYS A 242 -0.12 9.51 7.58
C CYS A 242 0.82 9.11 8.71
N ASP A 243 0.30 8.74 9.89
CA ASP A 243 1.11 8.34 11.06
C ASP A 243 2.02 7.13 10.76
N ASN A 244 1.65 6.30 9.77
CA ASN A 244 2.43 5.15 9.31
C ASN A 244 2.96 5.34 7.88
N CYS A 245 3.08 6.58 7.41
CA CYS A 245 3.60 6.91 6.09
C CYS A 245 5.05 7.39 6.20
N SER A 246 5.97 6.73 5.51
CA SER A 246 7.40 7.12 5.45
C SER A 246 7.68 8.47 4.80
N TYR A 247 6.65 9.11 4.25
CA TYR A 247 6.73 10.39 3.52
C TYR A 247 5.88 11.48 4.17
N ASP A 248 5.33 11.23 5.37
CA ASP A 248 4.53 12.19 6.10
C ASP A 248 5.29 13.51 6.34
N TRP A 249 6.59 13.43 6.66
CA TRP A 249 7.47 14.57 6.87
C TRP A 249 7.48 15.51 5.65
N GLN A 250 7.51 14.97 4.42
CA GLN A 250 7.48 15.78 3.21
C GLN A 250 6.18 16.56 3.16
N CYS A 251 5.06 15.84 3.27
CA CYS A 251 3.72 16.39 3.18
C CYS A 251 3.48 17.43 4.27
N LEU A 252 3.88 17.15 5.52
CA LEU A 252 3.74 18.04 6.66
C LEU A 252 4.62 19.28 6.53
N THR A 253 5.91 19.13 6.19
CA THR A 253 6.84 20.24 6.04
C THR A 253 6.47 21.14 4.86
N GLU A 254 6.12 20.57 3.71
CA GLU A 254 5.68 21.38 2.57
C GLU A 254 4.33 22.06 2.84
N SER A 255 3.40 21.38 3.52
CA SER A 255 2.15 22.00 3.93
C SER A 255 2.38 23.14 4.91
N ALA A 256 3.34 23.00 5.84
CA ALA A 256 3.74 24.06 6.76
C ALA A 256 4.37 25.25 6.03
N ARG A 257 5.32 24.98 5.12
CA ARG A 257 6.02 26.01 4.33
C ARG A 257 5.06 26.82 3.46
N GLN A 258 4.15 26.13 2.78
CA GLN A 258 3.18 26.74 1.86
C GLN A 258 1.86 27.12 2.55
N ARG A 259 1.73 26.86 3.85
CA ARG A 259 0.53 27.15 4.67
C ARG A 259 -0.74 26.50 4.09
N ARG A 260 -0.61 25.27 3.55
CA ARG A 260 -1.66 24.59 2.81
C ARG A 260 -2.88 24.23 3.66
N LEU A 261 -4.02 24.03 3.00
CA LEU A 261 -5.30 23.66 3.64
C LEU A 261 -5.26 22.25 4.26
N GLU A 262 -4.38 21.38 3.78
CA GLU A 262 -4.19 20.00 4.23
C GLU A 262 -3.84 19.93 5.73
N LEU A 263 -3.25 21.00 6.31
CA LEU A 263 -2.99 21.11 7.75
C LEU A 263 -4.26 21.14 8.61
N LEU A 264 -5.41 21.44 8.00
CA LEU A 264 -6.72 21.42 8.63
C LEU A 264 -7.34 20.01 8.68
N ALA A 265 -6.65 19.01 8.12
CA ALA A 265 -7.08 17.61 8.05
C ALA A 265 -8.49 17.45 7.45
N LEU A 266 -8.75 18.20 6.38
CA LEU A 266 -10.01 18.12 5.62
C LEU A 266 -9.97 16.96 4.62
N PHE A 267 -11.16 16.46 4.27
CA PHE A 267 -11.30 15.55 3.13
C PHE A 267 -10.86 16.24 1.83
N GLY A 268 -10.34 15.46 0.89
CA GLY A 268 -9.80 15.92 -0.38
C GLY A 268 -10.87 16.53 -1.26
N SER A 269 -12.11 16.03 -1.18
CA SER A 269 -13.27 16.67 -1.80
C SER A 269 -13.49 18.09 -1.28
N THR A 270 -13.35 18.30 0.03
CA THR A 270 -13.47 19.60 0.67
C THR A 270 -12.31 20.51 0.23
N ASN A 271 -11.06 20.04 0.28
CA ASN A 271 -9.91 20.82 -0.21
C ASN A 271 -10.08 21.22 -1.68
N ARG A 272 -10.52 20.31 -2.55
CA ARG A 272 -10.84 20.62 -3.96
C ARG A 272 -11.88 21.72 -4.10
N ALA A 273 -12.96 21.64 -3.31
CA ALA A 273 -14.00 22.65 -3.34
C ALA A 273 -13.48 24.03 -2.90
N LEU A 274 -12.62 24.07 -1.86
CA LEU A 274 -11.96 25.29 -1.41
C LEU A 274 -11.04 25.89 -2.49
N HIS A 275 -10.21 25.06 -3.12
CA HIS A 275 -9.32 25.49 -4.21
C HIS A 275 -10.11 26.05 -5.40
N ARG A 276 -11.19 25.39 -5.81
CA ARG A 276 -12.09 25.91 -6.88
C ARG A 276 -12.76 27.23 -6.50
N GLY A 277 -13.01 27.43 -5.21
CA GLY A 277 -13.50 28.70 -4.65
C GLY A 277 -12.41 29.76 -4.46
N GLY A 278 -11.18 29.52 -4.91
CA GLY A 278 -10.06 30.46 -4.82
C GLY A 278 -9.34 30.49 -3.45
N ILE A 279 -9.76 29.67 -2.48
CA ILE A 279 -9.04 29.51 -1.21
C ILE A 279 -7.92 28.49 -1.43
N THR A 280 -6.68 28.97 -1.50
CA THR A 280 -5.51 28.11 -1.80
C THR A 280 -4.64 27.78 -0.60
N ASN A 281 -4.85 28.44 0.53
CA ASN A 281 -4.08 28.25 1.75
C ASN A 281 -4.94 28.55 2.99
N LEU A 282 -4.42 28.29 4.18
CA LEU A 282 -5.18 28.42 5.44
C LEU A 282 -5.40 29.86 5.90
N ASP A 283 -4.72 30.87 5.34
CA ASP A 283 -4.80 32.25 5.84
C ASP A 283 -6.18 32.88 5.64
N PRO A 284 -6.80 32.83 4.44
CA PRO A 284 -8.18 33.28 4.25
C PRO A 284 -9.19 32.56 5.15
N VAL A 285 -8.90 31.31 5.52
CA VAL A 285 -9.76 30.54 6.44
C VAL A 285 -9.58 31.00 7.89
N ALA A 286 -8.36 31.35 8.29
CA ALA A 286 -8.08 31.88 9.62
C ALA A 286 -8.66 33.29 9.82
N ASP A 287 -8.75 34.08 8.75
CA ASP A 287 -9.31 35.43 8.73
C ASP A 287 -10.80 35.47 8.31
N LEU A 288 -11.44 34.30 8.21
CA LEU A 288 -12.81 34.15 7.73
C LEU A 288 -13.79 35.06 8.49
N ASP A 289 -14.51 35.92 7.76
CA ASP A 289 -15.70 36.61 8.27
C ASP A 289 -16.88 35.64 8.28
N LEU A 290 -17.43 35.35 9.46
CA LEU A 290 -18.48 34.35 9.66
C LEU A 290 -19.83 34.78 9.08
N GLU A 291 -20.05 36.08 8.92
CA GLU A 291 -21.26 36.64 8.29
C GLU A 291 -21.07 36.88 6.78
N GLY A 292 -19.81 36.80 6.34
CA GLY A 292 -19.38 37.09 4.99
C GLY A 292 -19.82 36.03 3.96
N PRO A 293 -19.74 36.38 2.66
CA PRO A 293 -20.13 35.47 1.58
C PRO A 293 -19.29 34.18 1.55
N LEU A 294 -18.02 34.25 1.97
CA LEU A 294 -17.14 33.09 2.03
C LEU A 294 -17.60 32.07 3.07
N ALA A 295 -18.01 32.51 4.27
CA ALA A 295 -18.51 31.59 5.30
C ALA A 295 -19.82 30.91 4.88
N LYS A 296 -20.70 31.63 4.20
CA LYS A 296 -21.93 31.07 3.62
C LYS A 296 -21.63 30.04 2.53
N ALA A 297 -20.67 30.33 1.65
CA ALA A 297 -20.22 29.38 0.64
C ALA A 297 -19.62 28.12 1.27
N LEU A 298 -18.78 28.27 2.30
CA LEU A 298 -18.20 27.16 3.05
C LEU A 298 -19.28 26.30 3.73
N ALA A 299 -20.25 26.92 4.39
CA ALA A 299 -21.36 26.22 5.03
C ALA A 299 -22.22 25.42 4.03
N ALA A 300 -22.27 25.85 2.77
CA ALA A 300 -23.00 25.17 1.70
C ALA A 300 -22.19 24.05 1.02
N LEU A 301 -20.90 23.87 1.34
CA LEU A 301 -20.07 22.86 0.68
C LEU A 301 -20.47 21.44 1.09
N PRO A 302 -20.84 20.57 0.14
CA PRO A 302 -21.10 19.16 0.41
C PRO A 302 -19.84 18.49 0.99
N GLY A 303 -19.97 17.87 2.17
CA GLY A 303 -18.85 17.18 2.82
C GLY A 303 -18.02 18.03 3.78
N LEU A 304 -18.30 19.33 3.93
CA LEU A 304 -17.80 20.07 5.10
C LEU A 304 -18.64 19.64 6.32
N ALA A 305 -18.19 18.60 7.02
CA ALA A 305 -18.84 18.08 8.23
C ALA A 305 -18.76 19.04 9.45
N GLY A 306 -18.34 20.30 9.26
CA GLY A 306 -17.97 21.20 10.33
C GLY A 306 -18.54 22.62 10.16
N ASN A 307 -18.84 23.24 11.30
CA ASN A 307 -19.25 24.64 11.38
C ASN A 307 -18.08 25.55 10.91
N PRO A 308 -18.30 26.55 10.03
CA PRO A 308 -17.26 27.49 9.59
C PRO A 308 -16.49 28.16 10.74
N ALA A 309 -17.12 28.38 11.90
CA ALA A 309 -16.45 28.87 13.10
C ALA A 309 -15.42 27.88 13.67
N VAL A 310 -15.70 26.58 13.63
CA VAL A 310 -14.75 25.53 14.02
C VAL A 310 -13.59 25.48 13.03
N LEU A 311 -13.87 25.62 11.74
CA LEU A 311 -12.85 25.63 10.70
C LEU A 311 -11.91 26.83 10.85
N LYS A 312 -12.47 28.03 11.08
CA LYS A 312 -11.72 29.25 11.40
C LYS A 312 -10.83 29.05 12.62
N ALA A 313 -11.37 28.53 13.72
CA ALA A 313 -10.60 28.30 14.94
C ALA A 313 -9.44 27.31 14.73
N ARG A 314 -9.65 26.23 13.96
CA ARG A 314 -8.57 25.30 13.58
C ARG A 314 -7.50 25.96 12.73
N ALA A 315 -7.90 26.78 11.74
CA ALA A 315 -6.98 27.50 10.89
C ALA A 315 -6.15 28.52 11.68
N GLN A 316 -6.76 29.24 12.61
CA GLN A 316 -6.05 30.15 13.52
C GLN A 316 -5.04 29.42 14.41
N ALA A 317 -5.45 28.28 15.00
CA ALA A 317 -4.55 27.45 15.81
C ALA A 317 -3.34 26.96 14.98
N ARG A 318 -3.58 26.40 13.78
CA ARG A 318 -2.50 25.96 12.89
C ARG A 318 -1.59 27.13 12.51
N ARG A 319 -2.18 28.26 12.10
CA ARG A 319 -1.45 29.49 11.75
C ARG A 319 -0.51 29.96 12.86
N ALA A 320 -0.94 29.92 14.11
CA ALA A 320 -0.15 30.34 15.26
C ALA A 320 1.05 29.41 15.52
N THR A 321 0.89 28.11 15.26
CA THR A 321 1.96 27.10 15.45
C THR A 321 2.96 27.01 14.30
N LEU A 322 2.69 27.65 13.16
CA LEU A 322 3.60 27.65 12.02
C LEU A 322 4.75 28.65 12.25
N PRO A 323 5.96 28.34 11.72
CA PRO A 323 7.09 29.27 11.76
C PRO A 323 6.69 30.67 11.31
N SER A 324 7.08 31.67 12.11
CA SER A 324 6.88 33.08 11.78
C SER A 324 7.61 33.42 10.48
N ARG A 325 6.94 34.09 9.53
CA ARG A 325 7.60 34.60 8.32
C ARG A 325 8.71 35.60 8.64
N ASN A 326 8.66 36.26 9.80
CA ASN A 326 9.52 37.39 10.16
C ASN A 326 10.32 37.17 11.45
N GLY A 327 10.37 35.94 11.99
CA GLY A 327 11.13 35.64 13.21
C GLY A 327 10.61 36.28 14.52
N GLU A 328 9.47 37.00 14.48
CA GLU A 328 8.86 37.60 15.67
C GLU A 328 8.45 36.55 16.70
N ALA A 329 8.72 36.84 17.99
CA ALA A 329 8.25 36.05 19.11
C ALA A 329 6.71 36.09 19.16
N ARG A 330 6.09 34.94 18.99
CA ARG A 330 4.63 34.79 19.03
C ARG A 330 4.21 34.13 20.34
N GLY A 331 3.19 34.67 20.98
CA GLY A 331 2.43 33.94 21.99
C GLY A 331 1.60 32.83 21.33
N PHE A 332 1.22 31.83 22.12
CA PHE A 332 0.30 30.76 21.71
C PHE A 332 -1.05 30.98 22.41
N PRO A 333 -1.88 31.92 21.91
CA PRO A 333 -3.15 32.21 22.56
C PRO A 333 -4.05 30.97 22.54
N VAL A 334 -4.61 30.65 23.70
CA VAL A 334 -5.54 29.53 23.85
C VAL A 334 -6.97 30.06 23.71
N VAL A 335 -7.74 29.48 22.78
CA VAL A 335 -9.13 29.85 22.53
C VAL A 335 -9.99 28.59 22.65
N ARG A 336 -11.17 28.72 23.28
CA ARG A 336 -12.14 27.62 23.35
C ARG A 336 -12.64 27.29 21.94
N LEU A 337 -12.62 26.00 21.58
CA LEU A 337 -13.18 25.57 20.31
C LEU A 337 -14.71 25.78 20.31
N PRO A 338 -15.28 26.51 19.34
CA PRO A 338 -16.73 26.72 19.28
C PRO A 338 -17.47 25.39 19.13
N HIS A 339 -18.63 25.25 19.79
CA HIS A 339 -19.53 24.11 19.63
C HIS A 339 -18.92 22.72 19.92
N SER A 340 -17.80 22.63 20.66
CA SER A 340 -17.12 21.37 21.00
C SER A 340 -17.71 20.63 22.21
N GLY A 341 -18.87 21.07 22.71
CA GLY A 341 -19.39 20.67 24.03
C GLY A 341 -18.62 21.31 25.20
N PHE A 342 -19.11 21.08 26.42
CA PHE A 342 -18.33 21.35 27.63
C PHE A 342 -17.47 20.12 27.90
N GLY A 343 -16.14 20.27 27.89
CA GLY A 343 -15.27 19.24 28.44
C GLY A 343 -15.52 19.12 29.93
N GLN A 344 -15.39 17.91 30.50
CA GLN A 344 -15.45 17.68 31.95
C GLN A 344 -14.18 18.17 32.69
N LEU A 345 -13.30 18.89 32.00
CA LEU A 345 -12.09 19.44 32.59
C LEU A 345 -12.42 20.76 33.32
N PRO A 346 -11.83 21.01 34.50
CA PRO A 346 -11.99 22.28 35.21
C PRO A 346 -11.57 23.47 34.34
N ALA A 347 -12.21 24.63 34.55
CA ALA A 347 -11.78 25.86 33.91
C ALA A 347 -10.33 26.18 34.34
N HIS A 348 -9.47 26.50 33.38
CA HIS A 348 -8.11 26.94 33.65
C HIS A 348 -8.18 28.35 34.27
N GLU A 349 -7.84 28.48 35.54
CA GLU A 349 -7.66 29.78 36.20
C GLU A 349 -6.41 30.47 35.62
N GLN A 350 -6.51 31.76 35.30
CA GLN A 350 -5.44 32.55 34.68
C GLN A 350 -4.39 32.99 35.70
#